data_AF-A0AAU1VZE5-F1
#
_entry.id   AF-A0AAU1VZE5-F1
#
_cell.length_a   1.000
_cell.length_b   1.000
_cell.length_c   1.000
_cell.angle_alpha   90.00
_cell.angle_beta   90.00
_cell.angle_gamma   90.00
#
_symmetry.space_group_name_H-M   'P 1'
#
loop_
_entity.id
_entity.type
_entity.pdbx_description
1 polymer ?
#
loop_
_entity_poly.entity_id
_entity_poly.type
_entity_poly.pdbx_seq_one_letter_code
_entity_poly.pdbx_strand_id
1 'polypeptide(L)'
;MTSTQARHTRRAVLQAAVDAGARCAGSNPDLFFRADGERQTTWQARRTEAISLCTGCPVRAACEELALRDGDGRADADEMVRAGLTGRELAAVRASHAERLAAAVDADLDTEGRHLDTLTTQLQYEAGTSPDSSRNGGPRAVALRTAAQNARLRTLAAQIRQIRTARRARAGWGVAA
;
A
#
# COMPACT_ATOMS: atom_id res chain seq x y z
N MET A 1 8.16 -14.35 6.89
CA MET A 1 7.81 -12.92 6.96
C MET A 1 6.85 -12.71 8.13
N THR A 2 7.19 -11.85 9.09
CA THR A 2 6.35 -11.62 10.29
C THR A 2 5.26 -10.56 10.02
N SER A 3 4.19 -10.53 10.82
CA SER A 3 3.12 -9.51 10.72
C SER A 3 3.66 -8.07 10.83
N THR A 4 4.73 -7.87 11.60
CA THR A 4 5.41 -6.57 11.72
C THR A 4 6.17 -6.22 10.46
N GLN A 5 6.93 -7.16 9.88
CA GLN A 5 7.61 -6.97 8.59
C GLN A 5 6.58 -6.63 7.49
N ALA A 6 5.47 -7.35 7.43
CA ALA A 6 4.40 -7.10 6.46
C ALA A 6 3.74 -5.71 6.60
N ARG A 7 3.69 -5.14 7.82
CA ARG A 7 3.19 -3.77 8.05
C ARG A 7 4.16 -2.71 7.56
N HIS A 8 5.47 -2.88 7.81
CA HIS A 8 6.49 -1.94 7.38
C HIS A 8 6.68 -1.89 5.85
N THR A 9 6.29 -2.94 5.13
CA THR A 9 6.35 -3.00 3.66
C THR A 9 5.06 -2.57 2.97
N ARG A 10 4.05 -2.06 3.70
CA ARG A 10 2.83 -1.52 3.08
C ARG A 10 3.17 -0.24 2.33
N ARG A 11 2.64 -0.06 1.12
CA ARG A 11 2.89 1.12 0.29
C ARG A 11 2.71 2.45 1.02
N ALA A 12 1.60 2.63 1.75
CA ALA A 12 1.35 3.86 2.50
C ALA A 12 2.41 4.16 3.56
N VAL A 13 2.95 3.12 4.21
CA VAL A 13 4.02 3.27 5.22
C VAL A 13 5.34 3.65 4.53
N LEU A 14 5.65 3.00 3.40
CA LEU A 14 6.82 3.33 2.59
C LEU A 14 6.75 4.79 2.09
N GLN A 15 5.60 5.21 1.58
CA GLN A 15 5.39 6.57 1.08
C GLN A 15 5.56 7.60 2.20
N ALA A 16 4.90 7.39 3.35
CA ALA A 16 5.04 8.28 4.49
C ALA A 16 6.49 8.39 4.99
N ALA A 17 7.25 7.29 4.97
CA ALA A 17 8.67 7.33 5.29
C ALA A 17 9.46 8.17 4.29
N VAL A 18 9.22 7.99 2.98
CA VAL A 18 9.87 8.79 1.93
C VAL A 18 9.52 10.27 2.06
N ASP A 19 8.24 10.61 2.24
CA ASP A 19 7.78 12.00 2.38
C ASP A 19 8.43 12.70 3.59
N ALA A 20 8.62 11.96 4.70
CA ALA A 20 9.21 12.51 5.92
C ALA A 20 10.75 12.57 5.92
N GLY A 21 11.43 11.73 5.14
CA GLY A 21 12.87 11.47 5.30
C GLY A 21 13.73 11.56 4.04
N ALA A 22 13.15 11.86 2.88
CA ALA A 22 13.90 11.98 1.63
C ALA A 22 14.83 13.20 1.64
N ARG A 23 16.14 12.97 1.48
CA ARG A 23 17.14 14.06 1.37
C ARG A 23 16.92 14.94 0.14
N CYS A 24 16.30 14.41 -0.91
CA CYS A 24 16.05 15.13 -2.15
C CYS A 24 14.81 16.04 -2.11
N ALA A 25 14.06 16.10 -1.00
CA ALA A 25 12.79 16.84 -0.95
C ALA A 25 12.93 18.36 -1.21
N GLY A 26 14.11 18.93 -0.98
CA GLY A 26 14.44 20.33 -1.28
C GLY A 26 15.39 20.52 -2.46
N SER A 27 15.72 19.46 -3.20
CA SER A 27 16.64 19.52 -4.35
C SER A 27 15.89 19.91 -5.63
N ASN A 28 16.61 20.44 -6.62
CA ASN A 28 16.04 20.67 -7.94
C ASN A 28 15.62 19.33 -8.59
N PRO A 29 14.35 19.12 -8.98
CA PRO A 29 13.91 17.91 -9.66
C PRO A 29 14.71 17.59 -10.93
N ASP A 30 15.15 18.60 -11.68
CA ASP A 30 15.94 18.43 -12.91
C ASP A 30 17.30 17.77 -12.68
N LEU A 31 17.73 17.64 -11.41
CA LEU A 31 18.90 16.86 -11.05
C LEU A 31 18.69 15.36 -11.23
N PHE A 32 17.44 14.87 -11.18
CA PHE A 32 17.12 13.44 -11.22
C PHE A 32 16.59 12.96 -12.57
N PHE A 33 16.27 13.88 -13.49
CA PHE A 33 15.73 13.57 -14.81
C PHE A 33 16.60 14.14 -15.91
N ARG A 34 16.84 13.30 -16.93
CA ARG A 34 17.46 13.73 -18.18
C ARG A 34 16.43 14.55 -18.97
N ALA A 35 16.85 15.67 -19.53
CA ALA A 35 15.96 16.49 -20.36
C ALA A 35 15.72 15.83 -21.73
N ASP A 36 14.61 16.18 -22.38
CA ASP A 36 14.28 15.69 -23.70
C ASP A 36 15.37 16.07 -24.73
N GLY A 37 15.85 15.08 -25.48
CA GLY A 37 16.92 15.28 -26.47
C GLY A 37 18.32 15.53 -25.88
N GLU A 38 18.46 15.55 -24.56
CA GLU A 38 19.77 15.70 -23.92
C GLU A 38 20.65 14.48 -24.17
N ARG A 39 21.90 14.73 -24.57
CA ARG A 39 22.89 13.67 -24.77
C ARG A 39 23.25 13.05 -23.43
N GLN A 40 23.40 11.72 -23.42
CA GLN A 40 23.81 10.97 -22.23
C GLN A 40 25.10 11.51 -21.59
N THR A 41 26.07 11.95 -22.40
CA THR A 41 27.34 12.52 -21.92
C THR A 41 27.15 13.83 -21.17
N THR A 42 26.19 14.66 -21.58
CA THR A 42 25.85 15.92 -20.89
C THR A 42 25.15 15.61 -19.55
N TRP A 43 24.28 14.61 -19.55
CA TRP A 43 23.55 14.16 -18.38
C TRP A 43 24.44 13.53 -17.29
N GLN A 44 25.58 12.97 -17.69
CA GLN A 44 26.40 12.11 -16.83
C GLN A 44 26.81 12.77 -15.51
N ALA A 45 27.18 14.05 -15.51
CA ALA A 45 27.56 14.77 -14.28
C ALA A 45 26.39 14.88 -13.29
N ARG A 46 25.21 15.30 -13.78
CA ARG A 46 23.99 15.41 -12.97
C ARG A 46 23.52 14.05 -12.47
N ARG A 47 23.58 13.02 -13.32
CA ARG A 47 23.32 11.62 -12.92
C ARG A 47 24.20 11.20 -11.75
N THR A 48 25.51 11.44 -11.82
CA THR A 48 26.44 11.06 -10.75
C THR A 48 26.13 11.80 -9.44
N GLU A 49 25.80 13.09 -9.52
CA GLU A 49 25.38 13.88 -8.37
C GLU A 49 24.07 13.35 -7.75
N ALA A 50 23.06 13.05 -8.57
CA ALA A 50 21.80 12.46 -8.13
C ALA A 50 22.00 11.11 -7.41
N ILE A 51 22.85 10.24 -7.99
CA ILE A 51 23.18 8.94 -7.38
C ILE A 51 23.83 9.17 -6.01
N SER A 52 24.83 10.04 -5.93
CA SER A 52 25.53 10.36 -4.67
C SER A 52 24.57 10.84 -3.57
N LEU A 53 23.63 11.72 -3.92
CA LEU A 53 22.61 12.18 -2.98
C LEU A 53 21.74 11.02 -2.47
N CYS A 54 21.34 10.12 -3.37
CA CYS A 54 20.54 8.97 -3.01
C CYS A 54 21.30 7.94 -2.16
N THR A 55 22.59 7.71 -2.40
CA THR A 55 23.40 6.71 -1.67
C THR A 55 23.40 6.96 -0.16
N GLY A 56 23.44 8.23 0.26
CA GLY A 56 23.38 8.61 1.68
C GLY A 56 21.97 8.75 2.25
N CYS A 57 20.91 8.56 1.46
CA CYS A 57 19.54 8.85 1.87
C CYS A 57 19.02 7.78 2.85
N PRO A 58 18.53 8.14 4.06
CA PRO A 58 18.10 7.16 5.06
C PRO A 58 16.87 6.34 4.60
N VAL A 59 16.08 6.89 3.68
CA VAL A 59 14.87 6.26 3.14
C VAL A 59 15.11 5.61 1.78
N ARG A 60 16.37 5.42 1.36
CA ARG A 60 16.73 4.87 0.05
C ARG A 60 16.03 3.55 -0.25
N ALA A 61 16.05 2.60 0.69
CA ALA A 61 15.42 1.29 0.50
C ALA A 61 13.89 1.37 0.34
N ALA A 62 13.23 2.28 1.06
CA ALA A 62 11.78 2.51 0.91
C ALA A 62 11.46 3.16 -0.44
N CYS A 63 12.27 4.12 -0.87
CA CYS A 63 12.17 4.76 -2.17
C CYS A 63 12.40 3.76 -3.32
N GLU A 64 13.36 2.85 -3.16
CA GLU A 64 13.65 1.78 -4.12
C GLU A 64 12.45 0.85 -4.27
N GLU A 65 11.91 0.33 -3.16
CA GLU A 65 10.75 -0.57 -3.21
C GLU A 65 9.53 0.12 -3.85
N LEU A 66 9.29 1.40 -3.58
CA LEU A 66 8.23 2.16 -4.26
C LEU A 66 8.50 2.31 -5.77
N ALA A 67 9.71 2.70 -6.16
CA ALA A 67 10.10 2.81 -7.57
C ALA A 67 9.87 1.50 -8.34
N LEU A 68 10.24 0.37 -7.73
CA LEU A 68 10.08 -0.94 -8.33
C LEU A 68 8.59 -1.31 -8.51
N ARG A 69 7.74 -1.00 -7.53
CA ARG A 69 6.29 -1.24 -7.60
C ARG A 69 5.57 -0.29 -8.57
N ASP A 70 6.06 0.94 -8.70
CA ASP A 70 5.52 1.97 -9.60
C ASP A 70 5.88 1.70 -11.07
N GLY A 71 6.86 0.82 -11.31
CA GLY A 71 7.33 0.53 -12.66
C GLY A 71 8.35 1.54 -13.18
N ASP A 72 8.99 2.31 -12.31
CA ASP A 72 9.96 3.34 -12.69
C ASP A 72 11.15 2.77 -13.45
N GLY A 73 11.63 3.53 -14.42
CA GLY A 73 12.79 3.17 -15.22
C GLY A 73 12.47 2.21 -16.36
N ARG A 74 13.24 2.35 -17.45
CA ARG A 74 13.12 1.53 -18.65
C ARG A 74 14.43 0.81 -18.93
N ALA A 75 14.34 -0.40 -19.47
CA ALA A 75 15.52 -1.22 -19.80
C ALA A 75 16.35 -0.62 -20.95
N ASP A 76 15.72 0.19 -21.80
CA ASP A 76 16.28 0.80 -23.01
C ASP A 76 16.72 2.27 -22.82
N ALA A 77 16.46 2.88 -21.66
CA ALA A 77 16.71 4.31 -21.44
C ALA A 77 17.16 4.66 -20.01
N ASP A 78 18.23 5.47 -19.92
CA ASP A 78 18.75 6.07 -18.68
C ASP A 78 18.26 7.53 -18.55
N GLU A 79 16.95 7.69 -18.42
CA GLU A 79 16.29 9.02 -18.37
C GLU A 79 16.12 9.57 -16.97
N MET A 80 16.38 8.77 -15.94
CA MET A 80 16.17 9.19 -14.56
C MET A 80 17.04 8.44 -13.55
N VAL A 81 17.14 9.02 -12.36
CA VAL A 81 17.73 8.43 -11.16
C VAL A 81 16.69 8.41 -10.05
N ARG A 82 16.41 7.24 -9.47
CA ARG A 82 15.60 7.10 -8.26
C ARG A 82 16.20 6.05 -7.36
N ALA A 83 16.21 6.32 -6.05
CA ALA A 83 16.84 5.48 -5.03
C ALA A 83 18.34 5.15 -5.27
N GLY A 84 19.02 5.98 -6.06
CA GLY A 84 20.44 5.82 -6.39
C GLY A 84 20.70 4.84 -7.53
N LEU A 85 19.65 4.45 -8.24
CA LEU A 85 19.70 3.58 -9.41
C LEU A 85 19.21 4.36 -10.63
N THR A 86 19.75 4.05 -11.80
CA THR A 86 19.19 4.57 -13.05
C THR A 86 17.95 3.82 -13.48
N GLY A 87 17.26 4.37 -14.49
CA GLY A 87 16.14 3.70 -15.14
C GLY A 87 16.46 2.27 -15.59
N ARG A 88 17.63 2.05 -16.20
CA ARG A 88 18.05 0.70 -16.62
C ARG A 88 18.34 -0.23 -15.45
N GLU A 89 18.99 0.28 -14.41
CA GLU A 89 19.29 -0.50 -13.19
C GLU A 89 18.00 -0.88 -12.45
N LEU A 90 17.05 0.05 -12.31
CA LEU A 90 15.71 -0.23 -11.75
C LEU A 90 14.97 -1.29 -12.56
N ALA A 91 15.01 -1.21 -13.90
CA ALA A 91 14.40 -2.22 -14.75
C ALA A 91 15.03 -3.61 -14.55
N ALA A 92 16.36 -3.68 -14.38
CA ALA A 92 17.06 -4.93 -14.11
C ALA A 92 16.68 -5.52 -12.73
N VAL A 93 16.63 -4.68 -11.68
CA VAL A 93 16.21 -5.10 -10.33
C VAL A 93 14.74 -5.53 -10.32
N ARG A 94 13.87 -4.84 -11.06
CA ARG A 94 12.47 -5.23 -11.20
C ARG A 94 12.35 -6.60 -11.85
N ALA A 95 13.14 -6.87 -12.90
CA ALA A 95 13.15 -8.17 -13.56
C ALA A 95 13.62 -9.30 -12.63
N SER A 96 14.64 -9.07 -11.80
CA SER A 96 15.13 -10.09 -10.84
C SER A 96 14.17 -10.38 -9.69
N HIS A 97 13.20 -9.49 -9.43
CA HIS A 97 12.22 -9.61 -8.34
C HIS A 97 10.77 -9.63 -8.81
N ALA A 98 10.52 -10.00 -10.08
CA ALA A 98 9.22 -9.87 -10.72
C ALA A 98 8.08 -10.54 -9.92
N GLU A 99 8.26 -11.78 -9.46
CA GLU A 99 7.23 -12.52 -8.72
C GLU A 99 6.89 -11.85 -7.37
N ARG A 100 7.92 -11.46 -6.60
CA ARG A 100 7.74 -10.78 -5.32
C ARG A 100 7.05 -9.44 -5.49
N LEU A 101 7.43 -8.68 -6.52
CA LEU A 101 6.86 -7.37 -6.82
C LEU A 101 5.41 -7.48 -7.30
N ALA A 102 5.09 -8.47 -8.14
CA ALA A 102 3.71 -8.74 -8.55
C ALA A 102 2.81 -9.00 -7.33
N ALA A 103 3.24 -9.87 -6.41
CA ALA A 103 2.50 -10.12 -5.18
C ALA A 103 2.36 -8.86 -4.29
N ALA A 104 3.38 -8.00 -4.25
CA ALA A 104 3.34 -6.75 -3.50
C ALA A 104 2.39 -5.71 -4.13
N VAL A 105 2.39 -5.60 -5.45
CA VAL A 105 1.47 -4.73 -6.22
C VAL A 105 0.03 -5.21 -6.07
N ASP A 106 -0.22 -6.52 -6.18
CA ASP A 106 -1.53 -7.11 -5.95
C ASP A 106 -2.03 -6.82 -4.52
N ALA A 107 -1.15 -6.90 -3.53
CA ALA A 107 -1.47 -6.55 -2.15
C ALA A 107 -1.77 -5.05 -1.97
N ASP A 108 -1.10 -4.16 -2.70
CA ASP A 108 -1.38 -2.72 -2.67
C ASP A 108 -2.74 -2.39 -3.32
N LEU A 109 -3.14 -3.20 -4.32
CA LEU A 109 -4.42 -3.11 -5.01
C LEU A 109 -5.56 -3.85 -4.29
N ASP A 110 -5.30 -4.53 -3.15
CA ASP A 110 -6.28 -5.31 -2.39
C ASP A 110 -7.41 -4.44 -1.79
N THR A 111 -8.35 -4.08 -2.66
CA THR A 111 -9.61 -3.40 -2.34
C THR A 111 -10.46 -4.24 -1.41
N GLU A 112 -10.39 -5.57 -1.51
CA GLU A 112 -11.13 -6.49 -0.65
C GLU A 112 -10.63 -6.46 0.80
N GLY A 113 -9.32 -6.35 1.02
CA GLY A 113 -8.73 -6.12 2.34
C GLY A 113 -9.23 -4.81 2.97
N ARG A 114 -9.19 -3.71 2.22
CA ARG A 114 -9.75 -2.42 2.68
C ARG A 114 -11.24 -2.50 2.99
N HIS A 115 -11.99 -3.23 2.17
CA HIS A 115 -13.41 -3.45 2.39
C HIS A 115 -13.67 -4.28 3.65
N LEU A 116 -12.89 -5.34 3.89
CA LEU A 116 -12.94 -6.13 5.13
C LEU A 116 -12.65 -5.30 6.38
N ASP A 117 -11.64 -4.43 6.33
CA ASP A 117 -11.29 -3.55 7.44
C ASP A 117 -12.42 -2.56 7.74
N THR A 118 -13.03 -2.00 6.68
CA THR A 118 -14.21 -1.13 6.79
C THR A 118 -15.38 -1.85 7.45
N LEU A 119 -15.74 -3.04 6.96
CA LEU A 119 -16.84 -3.83 7.51
C LEU A 119 -16.57 -4.24 8.97
N THR A 120 -15.32 -4.58 9.29
CA THR A 120 -14.92 -4.95 10.65
C THR A 120 -15.06 -3.76 11.61
N THR A 121 -14.64 -2.57 11.17
CA THR A 121 -14.80 -1.32 11.92
C THR A 121 -16.28 -1.00 12.14
N GLN A 122 -17.11 -1.13 11.10
CA GLN A 122 -18.57 -0.93 11.21
C GLN A 122 -19.22 -1.92 12.17
N LEU A 123 -18.81 -3.19 12.14
CA LEU A 123 -19.31 -4.22 13.07
C LEU A 123 -18.95 -3.88 14.52
N GLN A 124 -17.71 -3.46 14.78
CA GLN A 124 -17.27 -3.04 16.12
C GLN A 124 -18.02 -1.81 16.60
N TYR A 125 -18.19 -0.80 15.73
CA TYR A 125 -18.97 0.39 16.04
C TYR A 125 -20.42 0.06 16.39
N GLU A 126 -21.10 -0.72 15.54
CA GLU A 126 -22.50 -1.12 15.75
C GLU A 126 -22.66 -2.03 16.97
N ALA A 127 -21.64 -2.82 17.35
CA ALA A 127 -21.68 -3.63 18.57
C ALA A 127 -21.45 -2.78 19.84
N GLY A 128 -20.68 -1.69 19.71
CA GLY A 128 -20.39 -0.76 20.81
C GLY A 128 -21.50 0.25 21.07
N THR A 129 -22.41 0.49 20.13
CA THR A 129 -23.57 1.36 20.33
C THR A 129 -24.61 0.66 21.20
N SER A 130 -24.82 1.10 22.44
CA SER A 130 -25.98 0.60 23.21
C SER A 130 -27.28 1.19 22.64
N PRO A 131 -28.32 0.36 22.37
CA PRO A 131 -29.64 0.85 22.03
C PRO A 131 -30.25 1.46 23.29
N ASP A 132 -29.91 2.72 23.54
CA ASP A 132 -30.17 3.41 24.80
C ASP A 132 -31.66 3.35 25.19
N SER A 133 -31.90 3.01 26.46
CA SER A 133 -33.20 3.05 27.12
C SER A 133 -33.62 4.49 27.48
N SER A 134 -32.70 5.45 27.46
CA SER A 134 -32.95 6.85 27.87
C SER A 134 -33.77 7.66 26.85
N ARG A 135 -33.81 7.24 25.57
CA ARG A 135 -34.58 7.92 24.52
C ARG A 135 -36.05 7.49 24.51
N ASN A 136 -36.89 8.24 25.22
CA ASN A 136 -38.36 8.40 25.09
C ASN A 136 -39.07 7.32 24.25
N GLY A 137 -39.03 6.07 24.72
CA GLY A 137 -39.65 4.96 24.04
C GLY A 137 -39.67 3.77 24.97
N GLY A 138 -40.87 3.37 25.38
CA GLY A 138 -41.06 2.26 26.33
C GLY A 138 -40.45 0.93 25.86
N PRO A 139 -40.60 -0.14 26.65
CA PRO A 139 -39.93 -1.44 26.43
C PRO A 139 -40.05 -2.01 25.01
N ARG A 140 -41.19 -1.78 24.33
CA ARG A 140 -41.42 -2.19 22.95
C ARG A 140 -40.50 -1.49 21.95
N ALA A 141 -40.26 -0.18 22.13
CA ALA A 141 -39.37 0.58 21.26
C ALA A 141 -37.90 0.17 21.45
N VAL A 142 -37.49 -0.13 22.68
CA VAL A 142 -36.16 -0.69 22.97
C VAL A 142 -36.00 -2.06 22.29
N ALA A 143 -36.96 -2.97 22.44
CA ALA A 143 -36.92 -4.29 21.81
C ALA A 143 -36.81 -4.21 20.27
N LEU A 144 -37.54 -3.29 19.62
CA LEU A 144 -37.44 -3.06 18.19
C LEU A 144 -36.07 -2.52 17.77
N ARG A 145 -35.49 -1.58 18.53
CA ARG A 145 -34.13 -1.05 18.28
C ARG A 145 -33.07 -2.15 18.42
N THR A 146 -33.15 -2.96 19.47
CA THR A 146 -32.26 -4.10 19.69
C THR A 146 -32.39 -5.14 18.57
N ALA A 147 -33.61 -5.44 18.11
CA ALA A 147 -33.82 -6.36 17.00
C ALA A 147 -33.20 -5.84 15.69
N ALA A 148 -33.38 -4.54 15.40
CA ALA A 148 -32.80 -3.90 14.22
C ALA A 148 -31.26 -3.88 14.27
N GLN A 149 -30.67 -3.58 15.42
CA GLN A 149 -29.23 -3.64 15.63
C GLN A 149 -28.68 -5.05 15.46
N ASN A 150 -29.32 -6.05 16.08
CA ASN A 150 -28.93 -7.46 15.91
C ASN A 150 -28.99 -7.91 14.45
N ALA A 151 -29.99 -7.46 13.69
CA ALA A 151 -30.07 -7.74 12.25
C ALA A 151 -28.88 -7.13 11.50
N ARG A 152 -28.51 -5.88 11.79
CA ARG A 152 -27.33 -5.22 11.19
C ARG A 152 -26.03 -5.93 11.51
N LEU A 153 -25.83 -6.32 12.78
CA LEU A 153 -24.65 -7.09 13.20
C LEU A 153 -24.54 -8.41 12.45
N ARG A 154 -25.64 -9.14 12.28
CA ARG A 154 -25.67 -10.40 11.52
C ARG A 154 -25.31 -10.18 10.05
N THR A 155 -25.83 -9.13 9.42
CA THR A 155 -25.52 -8.76 8.03
C THR A 155 -24.03 -8.45 7.85
N LEU A 156 -23.47 -7.58 8.69
CA LEU A 156 -22.04 -7.23 8.65
C LEU A 156 -21.16 -8.46 8.85
N ALA A 157 -21.49 -9.31 9.84
CA ALA A 157 -20.75 -10.54 10.08
C ALA A 157 -20.84 -11.54 8.91
N ALA A 158 -21.99 -11.63 8.23
CA ALA A 158 -22.17 -12.46 7.05
C ALA A 158 -21.32 -11.98 5.88
N GLN A 159 -21.29 -10.68 5.61
CA GLN A 159 -20.45 -10.08 4.56
C GLN A 159 -18.96 -10.33 4.82
N ILE A 160 -18.49 -10.11 6.05
CA ILE A 160 -17.10 -10.40 6.43
C ILE A 160 -16.75 -11.88 6.20
N ARG A 161 -17.63 -12.80 6.62
CA ARG A 161 -17.42 -14.24 6.40
C ARG A 161 -17.35 -14.57 4.90
N GLN A 162 -18.26 -14.04 4.10
CA GLN A 162 -18.31 -14.29 2.66
C GLN A 162 -17.02 -13.87 1.96
N ILE A 163 -16.52 -12.66 2.24
CA ILE A 163 -15.28 -12.17 1.64
C ILE A 163 -14.08 -13.02 2.11
N ARG A 164 -13.98 -13.34 3.41
CA ARG A 164 -12.90 -14.20 3.93
C ARG A 164 -12.91 -15.60 3.29
N THR A 165 -14.08 -16.21 3.12
CA THR A 165 -14.22 -17.52 2.47
C THR A 165 -13.80 -17.45 1.01
N ALA A 166 -14.25 -16.43 0.26
CA ALA A 166 -13.85 -16.23 -1.13
C ALA A 166 -12.33 -16.04 -1.28
N ARG A 167 -11.71 -15.27 -0.37
CA ARG A 167 -10.25 -15.07 -0.36
C ARG A 167 -9.48 -16.36 -0.08
N ARG A 168 -9.91 -17.16 0.90
CA ARG A 168 -9.28 -18.47 1.19
C ARG A 168 -9.39 -19.41 0.00
N ALA A 169 -10.58 -19.49 -0.62
CA ALA A 169 -10.80 -20.34 -1.79
C ALA A 169 -9.89 -19.95 -2.96
N ARG A 170 -9.77 -18.65 -3.28
CA ARG A 170 -8.85 -18.16 -4.33
C ARG A 170 -7.38 -18.42 -4.02
N ALA A 171 -6.99 -18.36 -2.75
CA ALA A 171 -5.63 -18.65 -2.31
C ALA A 171 -5.32 -20.16 -2.24
N GLY A 172 -6.23 -21.04 -2.69
CA GLY A 172 -6.05 -22.49 -2.67
C GLY A 172 -6.26 -23.13 -1.29
N TRP A 173 -6.72 -22.36 -0.29
CA TRP A 173 -7.06 -22.84 1.05
C TRP A 173 -8.51 -23.34 1.06
N GLY A 174 -8.79 -24.33 0.22
CA GLY A 174 -10.09 -25.00 0.15
C GLY A 174 -10.36 -25.81 1.42
N VAL A 175 -11.51 -25.52 2.05
CA VAL A 175 -12.17 -26.17 3.20
C VAL A 175 -11.51 -27.47 3.65
N ALA A 176 -10.79 -27.44 4.78
CA ALA A 176 -10.59 -28.67 5.54
C ALA A 176 -11.98 -29.22 5.88
N ALA A 177 -12.24 -30.45 5.45
CA ALA A 177 -13.50 -31.18 5.59
C ALA A 177 -14.07 -31.12 7.02
#